data_AF-A0A7D5H288-F1
#
_entry.id   AF-A0A7D5H288-F1
#
_cell.length_a   1.000
_cell.length_b   1.000
_cell.length_c   1.000
_cell.angle_alpha   90.00
_cell.angle_beta   90.00
_cell.angle_gamma   90.00
#
_symmetry.space_group_name_H-M   'P 1'
#
loop_
_entity.id
_entity.type
_entity.pdbx_description
1 polymer ?
#
loop_
_entity_poly.entity_id
_entity_poly.type
_entity_poly.pdbx_seq_one_letter_code
_entity_poly.pdbx_strand_id
1 'polypeptide(L)'
;MKQAWTPGLSNKLDERTRAFVRAASEGLERTAHWFMKLAIQRLLKEAEAGAQVADLLDSEALHADQEHYSTNPLVKPRALR
;
A
#
# COMPACT_ATOMS: atom_id res chain seq x y z
N MET A 1 24.40 16.20 2.33
CA MET A 1 23.82 14.95 2.88
C MET A 1 22.90 14.35 1.82
N LYS A 2 23.32 13.31 1.10
CA LYS A 2 22.47 12.62 0.13
C LYS A 2 21.68 11.57 0.91
N GLN A 3 20.37 11.77 1.09
CA GLN A 3 19.52 10.70 1.60
C GLN A 3 19.47 9.60 0.54
N ALA A 4 20.19 8.51 0.81
CA ALA A 4 20.08 7.29 0.05
C ALA A 4 18.75 6.63 0.42
N TRP A 5 17.77 6.71 -0.46
CA TRP A 5 16.67 5.76 -0.50
C TRP A 5 17.00 4.71 -1.55
N THR A 6 16.79 3.45 -1.19
CA THR A 6 17.09 2.26 -1.99
C THR A 6 16.43 2.35 -3.37
N PRO A 7 17.18 2.25 -4.48
CA PRO A 7 16.58 2.10 -5.80
C PRO A 7 15.87 0.74 -5.81
N GLY A 8 14.54 0.73 -5.92
CA GLY A 8 13.81 -0.54 -6.04
C GLY A 8 12.34 -0.54 -5.66
N LEU A 9 11.83 0.42 -4.86
CA LEU A 9 10.41 0.38 -4.48
C LEU A 9 9.49 0.64 -5.68
N SER A 10 9.87 1.56 -6.59
CA SER A 10 9.14 1.81 -7.84
C SER A 10 9.11 0.59 -8.76
N ASN A 11 10.17 -0.23 -8.75
CA ASN A 11 10.27 -1.43 -9.58
C ASN A 11 9.43 -2.60 -9.02
N LYS A 12 9.02 -2.51 -7.75
CA LYS A 12 8.13 -3.49 -7.09
C LYS A 12 6.65 -3.22 -7.31
N LEU A 13 6.29 -2.02 -7.76
CA LEU A 13 4.92 -1.70 -8.15
C LEU A 13 4.63 -2.29 -9.52
N ASP A 14 3.45 -2.85 -9.72
CA ASP A 14 3.00 -3.24 -11.06
C ASP A 14 2.80 -1.98 -11.96
N GLU A 15 2.65 -2.21 -13.26
CA GLU A 15 2.52 -1.12 -14.23
C GLU A 15 1.28 -0.25 -14.01
N ARG A 16 0.16 -0.86 -13.61
CA ARG A 16 -1.09 -0.15 -13.31
C ARG A 16 -0.92 0.76 -12.10
N THR A 17 -0.33 0.24 -11.02
CA THR A 17 -0.06 1.02 -9.81
C THR A 17 0.92 2.16 -10.07
N ARG A 18 1.97 1.93 -10.88
CA ARG A 18 2.88 3.02 -11.32
C ARG A 18 2.16 4.10 -12.11
N ALA A 19 1.30 3.73 -13.06
CA ALA A 19 0.54 4.67 -13.87
C ALA A 19 -0.39 5.52 -12.99
N PHE A 20 -1.05 4.88 -12.01
CA PHE A 20 -1.94 5.57 -11.07
C PHE A 20 -1.18 6.57 -10.19
N VAL A 21 -0.06 6.15 -9.59
CA VAL A 21 0.81 7.04 -8.79
C VAL A 21 1.28 8.23 -9.62
N ARG A 22 1.68 8.00 -10.87
CA ARG A 22 2.12 9.07 -11.77
C ARG A 22 1.00 10.07 -12.02
N ALA A 23 -0.17 9.60 -12.47
CA ALA A 23 -1.32 10.46 -12.77
C ALA A 23 -1.78 11.26 -11.53
N ALA A 24 -1.86 10.62 -10.36
CA ALA A 24 -2.24 11.28 -9.11
C ALA A 24 -1.20 12.35 -8.69
N SER A 25 0.10 12.06 -8.86
CA SER A 25 1.15 13.03 -8.55
C SER A 25 1.13 14.24 -9.49
N GLU A 26 0.89 14.01 -10.79
CA GLU A 26 0.78 15.06 -11.80
C GLU A 26 -0.44 15.95 -11.54
N GLY A 27 -1.58 15.38 -11.18
CA GLY A 27 -2.80 16.13 -10.81
C GLY A 27 -2.64 17.00 -9.56
N LEU A 28 -1.64 16.74 -8.73
CA LEU A 28 -1.29 17.53 -7.55
C LEU A 28 -0.09 18.46 -7.78
N GLU A 29 0.43 18.53 -9.01
CA GLU A 29 1.65 19.26 -9.37
C GLU A 29 2.87 18.85 -8.53
N ARG A 30 3.00 17.55 -8.25
CA ARG A 30 4.10 16.99 -7.45
C ARG A 30 4.76 15.81 -8.16
N THR A 31 5.91 15.41 -7.65
CA THR A 31 6.62 14.23 -8.17
C THR A 31 6.00 12.94 -7.61
N ALA A 32 6.06 11.85 -8.39
CA ALA A 32 5.66 10.52 -7.93
C ALA A 32 6.37 10.13 -6.62
N HIS A 33 7.63 10.51 -6.45
CA HIS A 33 8.38 10.28 -5.20
C HIS A 33 7.75 11.01 -4.00
N TRP A 34 7.39 12.28 -4.15
CA TRP A 34 6.71 13.04 -3.10
C TRP A 34 5.36 12.40 -2.75
N PHE A 35 4.59 12.00 -3.76
CA PHE A 35 3.29 11.37 -3.57
C PHE A 35 3.41 10.05 -2.81
N MET A 36 4.33 9.18 -3.20
CA MET A 36 4.59 7.92 -2.50
C MET A 36 4.99 8.13 -1.04
N LYS A 37 5.85 9.13 -0.78
CA LYS A 37 6.24 9.47 0.60
C LYS A 37 5.03 9.87 1.44
N LEU A 38 4.15 10.70 0.89
CA LEU A 38 2.93 11.11 1.59
C LEU A 38 1.97 9.94 1.81
N ALA A 39 1.78 9.09 0.80
CA ALA A 39 0.93 7.90 0.89
C ALA A 39 1.42 6.94 2.00
N ILE A 40 2.71 6.66 2.05
CA ILE A 40 3.31 5.85 3.13
C ILE A 40 3.11 6.51 4.49
N GLN A 41 3.35 7.82 4.62
CA GLN A 41 3.14 8.54 5.88
C GLN A 41 1.68 8.49 6.33
N ARG A 42 0.72 8.54 5.40
CA ARG A 42 -0.70 8.43 5.72
C ARG A 42 -1.05 7.04 6.23
N LEU A 43 -0.58 6.00 5.53
CA LEU A 43 -0.79 4.60 5.90
C LEU A 43 -0.19 4.28 7.29
N LEU A 44 1.01 4.78 7.58
CA LEU A 44 1.65 4.60 8.89
C LEU A 44 0.81 5.22 10.03
N LYS A 45 0.23 6.41 9.81
CA LYS A 45 -0.64 7.05 10.81
C LYS A 45 -1.91 6.24 11.06
N GLU A 46 -2.49 5.66 10.02
CA GLU A 46 -3.68 4.80 10.16
C GLU A 46 -3.33 3.51 10.90
N ALA A 47 -2.18 2.90 10.60
CA ALA A 47 -1.66 1.75 11.34
C ALA A 47 -1.37 2.07 12.82
N GLU A 48 -0.76 3.22 13.12
CA GLU A 48 -0.54 3.70 14.50
C GLU A 48 -1.86 3.93 15.25
N ALA A 49 -2.91 4.33 14.54
CA ALA A 49 -4.27 4.47 15.09
C ALA A 49 -5.00 3.12 15.29
N GLY A 50 -4.37 2.00 14.92
CA GLY A 50 -4.91 0.65 15.09
C GLY A 50 -5.72 0.12 13.91
N ALA A 51 -5.68 0.78 12.75
CA ALA A 51 -6.35 0.31 11.53
C ALA A 51 -5.89 -1.12 11.16
N GLN A 52 -6.85 -1.97 10.81
CA GLN A 52 -6.63 -3.31 10.31
C GLN A 52 -6.54 -3.28 8.78
N VAL A 53 -5.95 -4.34 8.19
CA VAL A 53 -5.89 -4.47 6.71
C VAL A 53 -7.28 -4.42 6.08
N ALA A 54 -8.29 -4.97 6.76
CA ALA A 54 -9.69 -4.93 6.33
C ALA A 54 -10.31 -3.51 6.32
N ASP A 55 -9.72 -2.55 7.02
CA ASP A 55 -10.15 -1.15 7.00
C ASP A 55 -9.56 -0.38 5.81
N LEU A 56 -8.50 -0.93 5.19
CA LEU A 56 -7.67 -0.25 4.18
C LEU A 56 -7.89 -0.79 2.77
N LEU A 57 -8.35 -2.04 2.66
CA LEU A 57 -8.63 -2.72 1.40
C LEU A 57 -10.13 -2.97 1.25
N ASP A 58 -10.62 -2.87 0.02
CA ASP A 58 -11.95 -3.39 -0.30
C ASP A 58 -11.98 -4.93 -0.22
N SER A 59 -13.18 -5.51 -0.29
CA SER A 59 -13.36 -6.95 -0.13
C SER A 59 -12.63 -7.80 -1.17
N GLU A 60 -12.47 -7.30 -2.39
CA GLU A 60 -11.80 -8.03 -3.48
C GLU A 60 -10.28 -7.98 -3.29
N ALA A 61 -9.75 -6.79 -2.99
CA ALA A 61 -8.34 -6.59 -2.70
C ALA A 61 -7.90 -7.32 -1.41
N LEU A 62 -8.75 -7.33 -0.37
CA LEU A 62 -8.50 -8.07 0.87
C LEU A 62 -8.44 -9.58 0.64
N HIS A 63 -9.32 -10.11 -0.21
CA HIS A 63 -9.31 -11.53 -0.55
C HIS A 63 -8.03 -11.91 -1.31
N ALA A 64 -7.65 -11.13 -2.32
CA ALA A 64 -6.41 -11.33 -3.05
C ALA A 64 -5.17 -11.22 -2.14
N ASP A 65 -5.16 -10.29 -1.17
CA ASP A 65 -4.07 -10.15 -0.21
C ASP A 65 -3.94 -11.38 0.70
N GLN A 66 -5.06 -11.92 1.19
CA GLN A 66 -5.06 -13.14 2.01
C GLN A 66 -4.48 -14.35 1.28
N GLU A 67 -4.70 -14.46 -0.03
CA GLU A 67 -4.19 -15.55 -0.85
C GLU A 67 -2.69 -15.42 -1.18
N HIS A 68 -2.17 -14.20 -1.27
CA HIS A 68 -0.82 -13.94 -1.79
C HIS A 68 0.21 -13.52 -0.74
N TYR A 69 -0.21 -12.82 0.32
CA TYR A 69 0.71 -12.13 1.23
C TYR A 69 0.45 -12.38 2.71
N SER A 70 -0.55 -13.21 3.05
CA SER A 70 -0.76 -13.66 4.43
C SER A 70 0.43 -14.51 4.90
N THR A 71 1.31 -13.89 5.69
CA THR A 71 2.40 -14.61 6.39
C THR A 71 1.95 -15.18 7.73
N ASN A 72 0.66 -15.04 8.09
CA ASN A 72 0.13 -15.48 9.36
C ASN A 72 -0.69 -16.78 9.22
N PRO A 73 -0.13 -17.96 9.52
CA PRO A 73 -0.87 -19.22 9.49
C PRO A 73 -2.01 -19.30 10.54
N LEU A 74 -2.21 -18.27 11.37
CA LEU A 74 -3.24 -18.23 12.42
C LEU A 74 -4.53 -17.50 12.03
N VAL A 75 -4.60 -16.82 10.88
CA VAL A 75 -5.87 -16.26 10.40
C VAL A 75 -6.60 -17.33 9.60
N LYS A 76 -7.19 -18.32 10.29
CA LYS A 76 -8.22 -19.17 9.68
C LYS A 76 -9.43 -18.28 9.40
N PRO A 77 -10.07 -18.38 8.21
CA PRO A 77 -11.34 -17.69 7.98
C PRO A 77 -12.31 -18.16 9.06
N ARG A 78 -12.78 -17.21 9.87
CA ARG A 78 -13.80 -17.47 10.88
C ARG A 78 -15.04 -17.91 10.10
N ALA A 79 -15.31 -19.22 10.09
CA ALA A 79 -16.52 -19.77 9.53
C ALA A 79 -17.70 -19.04 10.17
N LEU A 80 -18.40 -18.24 9.36
CA LEU A 80 -19.70 -17.68 9.72
C LEU A 80 -20.62 -18.89 9.93
N ARG A 81 -21.02 -19.09 11.19
CA ARG A 81 -22.09 -20.03 11.54
C ARG A 81 -23.43 -19.33 11.42
#